data_AF-A0AA38ZQX1-F1
#
_entry.id   AF-A0AA38ZQX1-F1
#
_cell.length_a   1.000
_cell.length_b   1.000
_cell.length_c   1.000
_cell.angle_alpha   90.00
_cell.angle_beta   90.00
_cell.angle_gamma   90.00
#
_symmetry.space_group_name_H-M   'P 1'
#
loop_
_entity.id
_entity.type
_entity.pdbx_description
1 polymer ?
#
loop_
_entity_poly.entity_id
_entity_poly.type
_entity_poly.pdbx_seq_one_letter_code
_entity_poly.pdbx_strand_id
1 'polypeptide(L)'
;MDIGCLSAFSFKFHVLLSWIFVSKLNLGTPGAMDALTISSWLIVIRQLMYIFGGRCPNTWRGSSISAFTDVLPVVKLSISYGRMLRSDLLWSQYTSCCCWGVLM
;
A
#
# COMPACT_ATOMS: atom_id res chain seq x y z
N MET A 1 13.19 15.80 -0.94
CA MET A 1 14.07 14.72 -0.41
C MET A 1 13.41 13.93 0.72
N ASP A 2 12.14 14.17 1.04
CA ASP A 2 11.45 13.54 2.17
C ASP A 2 11.05 12.08 1.93
N ILE A 3 10.66 11.72 0.69
CA ILE A 3 10.08 10.40 0.37
C ILE A 3 11.07 9.26 0.69
N GLY A 4 12.38 9.49 0.49
CA GLY A 4 13.42 8.51 0.82
C GLY A 4 13.57 8.28 2.33
N CYS A 5 13.46 9.33 3.14
CA CYS A 5 13.48 9.19 4.61
C CYS A 5 12.23 8.48 5.11
N LEU A 6 11.08 8.75 4.48
CA LEU A 6 9.81 8.07 4.76
C LEU A 6 9.92 6.55 4.49
N SER A 7 10.51 6.15 3.36
CA SER A 7 10.68 4.74 3.00
C SER A 7 11.73 4.04 3.86
N ALA A 8 12.87 4.68 4.13
CA ALA A 8 13.90 4.13 5.01
C ALA A 8 13.39 3.91 6.44
N PHE A 9 12.54 4.82 6.94
CA PHE A 9 11.86 4.66 8.22
C PHE A 9 10.86 3.50 8.18
N SER A 10 10.02 3.42 7.15
CA SER A 10 9.06 2.32 6.97
C SER A 10 9.75 0.95 6.98
N PHE A 11 10.85 0.81 6.23
CA PHE A 11 11.61 -0.42 6.15
C PHE A 11 12.17 -0.83 7.52
N LYS A 12 12.77 0.11 8.27
CA LYS A 12 13.28 -0.17 9.61
C LYS A 12 12.17 -0.63 10.57
N PHE A 13 11.02 0.05 10.55
CA PHE A 13 9.89 -0.34 11.38
C PHE A 13 9.33 -1.71 11.00
N HIS A 14 9.22 -1.99 9.70
CA HIS A 14 8.75 -3.28 9.23
C HIS A 14 9.67 -4.43 9.68
N VAL A 15 10.99 -4.27 9.53
CA VAL A 15 11.97 -5.28 9.97
C VAL A 15 11.88 -5.52 11.49
N LEU A 16 11.76 -4.45 12.29
CA LEU A 16 11.61 -4.56 13.74
C LEU A 16 10.31 -5.28 14.14
N LEU A 17 9.19 -4.93 13.52
CA LEU A 17 7.90 -5.57 13.78
C LEU A 17 7.90 -7.04 13.36
N SER A 18 8.42 -7.35 12.18
CA SER A 18 8.54 -8.71 11.67
C SER A 18 9.42 -9.55 12.58
N TRP A 19 10.53 -9.01 13.09
CA TRP A 19 11.36 -9.69 14.09
C TRP A 19 10.57 -10.03 15.37
N ILE A 20 9.78 -9.08 15.89
CA ILE A 20 8.99 -9.32 17.10
C ILE A 20 7.88 -10.36 16.84
N PHE A 21 7.09 -10.20 15.77
CA PHE A 21 5.97 -11.09 15.47
C PHE A 21 6.42 -12.52 15.11
N VAL A 22 7.50 -12.64 14.35
CA VAL A 22 8.01 -13.96 13.94
C VAL A 22 8.83 -14.60 15.05
N SER A 23 9.79 -13.88 15.64
CA SER A 23 10.76 -14.48 16.58
C SER A 23 10.29 -14.50 18.04
N LYS A 24 9.54 -13.50 18.51
CA LYS A 24 9.04 -13.47 19.90
C LYS A 24 7.70 -14.18 20.05
N LEU A 25 6.79 -13.93 19.12
CA LEU A 25 5.42 -14.47 19.18
C LEU A 25 5.27 -15.84 18.48
N ASN A 26 6.31 -16.32 17.77
CA ASN A 26 6.31 -17.59 17.01
C ASN A 26 5.11 -17.73 16.06
N LEU A 27 4.60 -16.61 15.54
CA LEU A 27 3.42 -16.58 14.66
C LEU A 27 3.74 -16.94 13.21
N GLY A 28 5.02 -17.21 12.88
CA GLY A 28 5.44 -17.66 11.55
C GLY A 28 5.02 -16.72 10.42
N THR A 29 4.54 -17.29 9.32
CA THR A 29 4.01 -16.57 8.14
C THR A 29 2.85 -15.61 8.44
N PRO A 30 1.80 -15.99 9.21
CA PRO A 30 0.76 -15.04 9.59
C PRO A 30 1.31 -13.82 10.32
N GLY A 31 2.28 -14.00 11.22
CA GLY A 31 2.92 -12.90 11.92
C GLY A 31 3.66 -11.92 11.01
N ALA A 32 4.24 -12.39 9.91
CA ALA A 32 4.87 -11.52 8.91
C ALA A 32 3.85 -10.68 8.12
N MET A 33 2.68 -11.25 7.81
CA MET A 33 1.58 -10.53 7.14
C MET A 33 0.99 -9.45 8.04
N ASP A 34 0.83 -9.75 9.33
CA ASP A 34 0.36 -8.79 10.33
C ASP A 34 1.37 -7.67 10.54
N ALA A 35 2.67 -8.00 10.64
CA ALA A 35 3.74 -7.01 10.74
C ALA A 35 3.76 -6.05 9.54
N LEU A 36 3.55 -6.56 8.32
CA LEU A 36 3.43 -5.73 7.12
C LEU A 36 2.23 -4.79 7.22
N THR A 37 1.07 -5.33 7.58
CA THR A 37 -0.17 -4.57 7.74
C THR A 37 0.02 -3.45 8.75
N ILE A 38 0.46 -3.76 9.97
CA ILE A 38 0.65 -2.76 11.04
C ILE A 38 1.71 -1.71 10.63
N SER A 39 2.83 -2.14 10.04
CA SER A 39 3.88 -1.20 9.61
C SER A 39 3.40 -0.20 8.56
N SER A 40 2.56 -0.64 7.61
CA SER A 40 2.00 0.24 6.59
C SER A 40 1.00 1.25 7.18
N TRP A 41 0.17 0.83 8.13
CA TRP A 41 -0.79 1.70 8.81
C TRP A 41 -0.11 2.78 9.65
N LEU A 42 0.99 2.46 10.32
CA LEU A 42 1.75 3.45 11.10
C LEU A 42 2.29 4.59 10.24
N ILE A 43 2.72 4.31 9.01
CA ILE A 43 3.17 5.34 8.06
C ILE A 43 2.00 6.24 7.64
N VAL A 44 0.83 5.67 7.37
CA VAL A 44 -0.39 6.42 7.03
C VAL A 44 -0.76 7.35 8.18
N ILE A 45 -0.78 6.85 9.42
CA ILE A 45 -1.08 7.67 10.61
C ILE A 45 -0.06 8.79 10.77
N ARG A 46 1.24 8.51 10.63
CA ARG A 46 2.27 9.56 10.69
C ARG A 46 2.02 10.66 9.65
N GLN A 47 1.68 10.27 8.43
CA GLN A 47 1.45 11.21 7.35
C GLN A 47 0.19 12.05 7.61
N LEU A 48 -0.88 11.44 8.12
CA LEU A 48 -2.09 12.13 8.53
C LEU A 48 -1.78 13.13 9.65
N MET A 49 -1.09 12.71 10.71
CA MET A 49 -0.71 13.59 11.82
C MET A 49 0.16 14.76 11.36
N TYR A 50 1.05 14.55 10.38
CA TYR A 50 1.84 15.62 9.78
C TYR A 50 0.98 16.64 9.04
N ILE A 51 -0.04 16.18 8.32
CA ILE A 51 -1.00 17.03 7.59
C ILE A 51 -1.90 17.79 8.58
N PHE A 52 -2.42 17.11 9.61
CA PHE A 52 -3.29 17.71 10.63
C PHE A 52 -2.54 18.65 11.59
N GLY A 53 -1.24 18.43 11.81
CA GLY A 53 -0.40 19.22 12.73
C GLY A 53 -0.09 20.65 12.28
N GLY A 54 -0.81 21.20 11.30
CA GLY A 54 -0.76 22.63 10.96
C GLY A 54 0.46 23.11 10.19
N ARG A 55 1.37 22.21 9.77
CA ARG A 55 2.57 22.58 8.99
C ARG A 55 2.28 23.01 7.54
N CYS A 56 1.07 22.73 7.03
CA CYS A 56 0.60 23.15 5.71
C CYS A 56 -0.84 23.73 5.79
N PRO A 57 -1.01 25.04 6.04
CA PRO A 57 -2.34 25.66 6.17
C PRO A 57 -3.17 25.65 4.88
N ASN A 58 -2.54 25.42 3.72
CA ASN A 58 -3.19 25.38 2.41
C ASN A 58 -3.64 23.98 1.98
N THR A 59 -3.15 22.90 2.63
CA THR A 59 -3.48 21.52 2.25
C THR A 59 -4.69 20.99 3.02
N TRP A 60 -4.97 21.53 4.21
CA TRP A 60 -6.07 21.08 5.07
C TRP A 60 -6.91 22.27 5.55
N ARG A 61 -7.66 22.91 4.63
CA ARG A 61 -8.46 24.12 4.93
C ARG A 61 -9.93 23.84 5.30
N GLY A 62 -10.21 22.64 5.79
CA GLY A 62 -11.56 22.17 6.10
C GLY A 62 -11.99 21.11 5.10
N SER A 63 -12.60 20.05 5.62
CA SER A 63 -13.24 19.00 4.82
C SER A 63 -14.44 19.60 4.08
N SER A 64 -14.19 20.24 2.95
CA SER A 64 -15.23 20.74 2.06
C SER A 64 -15.56 19.64 1.05
N ILE A 65 -16.85 19.42 0.78
CA ILE A 65 -17.37 18.50 -0.24
C ILE A 65 -16.67 18.66 -1.60
N SER A 66 -16.17 19.87 -1.91
CA SER A 66 -15.37 20.15 -3.10
C SER A 66 -14.11 19.28 -3.22
N ALA A 67 -13.44 18.95 -2.12
CA ALA A 67 -12.24 18.11 -2.13
C ALA A 67 -12.56 16.65 -2.48
N PHE A 68 -13.78 16.17 -2.17
CA PHE A 68 -14.22 14.83 -2.53
C PHE A 68 -14.55 14.70 -4.02
N THR A 69 -15.02 15.77 -4.66
CA THR A 69 -15.26 15.82 -6.11
C THR A 69 -14.00 15.54 -6.93
N ASP A 70 -12.83 15.96 -6.44
CA ASP A 70 -11.54 15.68 -7.10
C ASP A 70 -11.06 14.23 -6.90
N VAL A 71 -11.55 13.53 -5.86
CA VAL A 71 -11.19 12.12 -5.61
C VAL A 71 -12.02 11.16 -6.46
N LEU A 72 -13.28 11.49 -6.74
CA LEU A 72 -14.18 10.69 -7.58
C LEU A 72 -13.60 10.31 -8.95
N PRO A 73 -12.97 11.21 -9.73
CA PRO A 73 -12.34 10.84 -10.99
C PRO A 73 -11.12 9.92 -10.78
N VAL A 74 -10.35 10.08 -9.70
CA VAL A 74 -9.23 9.19 -9.36
C VAL A 74 -9.72 7.77 -9.06
N VAL A 75 -10.87 7.63 -8.38
CA VAL A 75 -11.50 6.33 -8.12
C VAL A 75 -11.94 5.67 -9.43
N LYS A 76 -12.56 6.43 -10.34
CA LYS A 76 -12.94 5.91 -11.67
C LYS A 76 -11.72 5.41 -12.47
N LEU A 77 -10.61 6.16 -12.44
CA LEU A 77 -9.35 5.76 -13.07
C LEU A 77 -8.76 4.50 -12.43
N SER A 78 -8.82 4.40 -11.10
CA SER A 78 -8.34 3.23 -10.34
C SER A 78 -9.09 1.95 -10.71
N ILE A 79 -10.41 2.05 -10.91
CA ILE A 79 -11.25 0.92 -11.37
C ILE A 79 -10.85 0.51 -12.80
N SER A 80 -10.59 1.47 -13.69
CA SER A 80 -10.16 1.16 -15.06
C SER A 80 -8.81 0.45 -15.07
N TYR A 81 -7.84 0.93 -14.30
CA TYR A 81 -6.54 0.31 -14.13
C TYR A 81 -6.63 -1.09 -13.52
N GLY A 82 -7.47 -1.26 -12.49
CA GLY A 82 -7.69 -2.57 -11.86
C GLY A 82 -8.26 -3.61 -12.82
N ARG A 83 -9.15 -3.20 -13.74
CA ARG A 83 -9.65 -4.09 -14.81
C ARG A 83 -8.54 -4.47 -15.79
N MET A 84 -7.73 -3.50 -16.22
CA MET A 84 -6.62 -3.71 -17.14
C MET A 84 -5.61 -4.69 -16.56
N LEU A 85 -5.17 -4.46 -15.32
CA LEU A 85 -4.27 -5.39 -14.61
C LEU A 85 -4.86 -6.79 -14.47
N ARG A 86 -6.14 -6.90 -14.11
CA ARG A 86 -6.81 -8.20 -13.99
C ARG A 86 -6.84 -8.93 -15.32
N SER A 87 -7.15 -8.24 -16.42
CA SER A 87 -7.13 -8.85 -17.75
C SER A 87 -5.74 -9.26 -18.17
N ASP A 88 -4.72 -8.44 -17.89
CA ASP A 88 -3.32 -8.73 -18.24
C ASP A 88 -2.79 -9.93 -17.46
N LEU A 89 -3.10 -10.02 -16.16
CA LEU A 89 -2.72 -11.17 -15.32
C LEU A 89 -3.41 -12.45 -15.78
N LEU A 90 -4.68 -12.39 -16.17
CA LEU A 90 -5.42 -13.55 -16.69
C LEU A 90 -4.83 -14.03 -18.03
N TRP A 91 -4.52 -13.10 -18.94
CA TRP A 91 -3.85 -13.42 -20.19
C TRP A 91 -2.47 -14.03 -19.96
N SER A 92 -1.66 -13.46 -19.07
CA SER A 92 -0.34 -13.98 -18.71
C SER A 92 -0.44 -15.41 -18.19
N GLN A 93 -1.38 -15.70 -17.29
CA GLN A 93 -1.59 -17.03 -16.75
C GLN A 93 -2.04 -18.02 -17.84
N TYR A 94 -2.92 -17.59 -18.74
CA TYR A 94 -3.36 -18.41 -19.87
C TYR A 94 -2.21 -18.75 -20.84
N THR A 95 -1.41 -17.77 -21.25
CA THR A 95 -0.21 -18.01 -22.07
C THR A 95 0.83 -18.89 -21.37
N SER A 96 1.04 -18.73 -20.05
CA SER A 96 1.93 -19.62 -19.30
C SER A 96 1.42 -21.06 -19.27
N CYS A 97 0.12 -21.28 -19.10
CA CYS A 97 -0.49 -22.61 -19.19
C CYS A 97 -0.38 -23.21 -20.61
N CYS A 98 -0.56 -22.41 -21.67
CA CYS A 98 -0.38 -22.88 -23.04
C CYS A 98 1.10 -23.19 -23.36
N CYS A 99 2.05 -22.36 -22.91
CA CYS A 99 3.47 -22.65 -23.08
C CYS A 99 3.92 -23.90 -22.32
N TRP A 100 3.42 -24.12 -21.09
CA TRP A 100 3.73 -25.34 -20.32
C TRP A 100 2.96 -26.58 -20.80
N GLY A 101 1.75 -26.42 -21.32
CA GLY A 101 0.93 -27.52 -21.85
C GLY A 101 1.30 -27.96 -23.27
N VAL A 102 2.15 -27.21 -23.98
CA VAL A 102 2.77 -27.62 -25.25
C VAL A 102 4.19 -28.21 -25.02
N LEU A 103 4.76 -27.98 -23.83
CA LEU A 103 6.05 -28.54 -23.39
C LEU A 103 5.91 -29.82 -22.53
N MET A 104 4.68 -30.32 -22.31
CA MET A 104 4.35 -31.61 -21.71
C MET A 104 3.65 -32.48 -22.73
#